data_AF-A0A9W6D9L8-F1
#
_entry.id   AF-A0A9W6D9L8-F1
#
_cell.length_a   1.000
_cell.length_b   1.000
_cell.length_c   1.000
_cell.angle_alpha   90.00
_cell.angle_beta   90.00
_cell.angle_gamma   90.00
#
_symmetry.space_group_name_H-M   'P 1'
#
loop_
_entity.id
_entity.type
_entity.pdbx_description
1 polymer ?
#
loop_
_entity_poly.entity_id
_entity_poly.type
_entity_poly.pdbx_seq_one_letter_code
_entity_poly.pdbx_strand_id
1 'polypeptide(L)'
;MMKTNIKTALIPLIIILVGSLTAMIASKYINAWAFIPLAIVYWASIIVVVKPTKNMLKSYLKKPAYNFKISIVSLIPVLLCSFSFIWGIKYIETPSLIIMWIIFAVINSFTEEIFWRGYLIDNLTWKPSIKVIYTTILFSLSHPLMWGVFSITIRSYIMVLPLLTMGLIWGYVYHKTKSLRWCILAHFLVDLLNLSVWVFLNIYIPPVIK
;
A
#
# COMPACT_ATOMS: atom_id res chain seq x y z
N MET A 1 -4.53 27.83 10.62
CA MET A 1 -5.11 26.64 9.96
C MET A 1 -4.49 26.29 8.59
N MET A 2 -4.18 27.25 7.70
CA MET A 2 -3.65 26.93 6.35
C MET A 2 -2.24 26.28 6.34
N LYS A 3 -1.32 26.75 7.17
CA LYS A 3 0.09 26.27 7.21
C LYS A 3 0.22 24.79 7.59
N THR A 4 -0.69 24.26 8.41
CA THR A 4 -0.68 22.85 8.86
C THR A 4 -1.09 21.89 7.75
N ASN A 5 -2.03 22.27 6.88
CA ASN A 5 -2.43 21.43 5.74
C ASN A 5 -1.33 21.25 4.70
N ILE A 6 -0.58 22.31 4.39
CA ILE A 6 0.48 22.26 3.38
C ILE A 6 1.58 21.29 3.81
N LYS A 7 2.01 21.36 5.09
CA LYS A 7 3.00 20.42 5.62
C LYS A 7 2.53 18.98 5.51
N THR A 8 1.31 18.68 5.98
CA THR A 8 0.74 17.31 5.90
C THR A 8 0.60 16.83 4.46
N ALA A 9 0.22 17.70 3.54
CA ALA A 9 0.10 17.37 2.12
C ALA A 9 1.47 17.06 1.49
N LEU A 10 2.54 17.78 1.86
CA LEU A 10 3.88 17.56 1.29
C LEU A 10 4.56 16.27 1.78
N ILE A 11 4.22 15.77 2.98
CA ILE A 11 4.81 14.56 3.56
C ILE A 11 4.82 13.35 2.60
N PRO A 12 3.69 12.91 2.01
CA PRO A 12 3.70 11.77 1.09
C PRO A 12 4.59 12.00 -0.12
N LEU A 13 4.68 13.22 -0.65
CA LEU A 13 5.58 13.55 -1.76
C LEU A 13 7.05 13.37 -1.38
N ILE A 14 7.41 13.78 -0.15
CA ILE A 14 8.78 13.60 0.38
C ILE A 14 9.09 12.12 0.57
N ILE A 15 8.17 11.35 1.15
CA ILE A 15 8.34 9.90 1.34
C ILE A 15 8.49 9.20 -0.02
N ILE A 16 7.66 9.55 -1.01
CA ILE A 16 7.75 9.02 -2.36
C ILE A 16 9.11 9.36 -2.97
N LEU A 17 9.57 10.61 -2.88
CA LEU A 17 10.86 11.03 -3.42
C LEU A 17 12.02 10.24 -2.79
N VAL A 18 12.04 10.11 -1.47
CA VAL A 18 13.06 9.33 -0.74
C VAL A 18 13.02 7.85 -1.16
N GLY A 19 11.82 7.29 -1.29
CA GLY A 19 11.60 5.93 -1.80
C GLY A 19 12.12 5.77 -3.23
N SER A 20 11.74 6.65 -4.14
CA SER A 20 12.18 6.64 -5.55
C SER A 20 13.70 6.70 -5.67
N LEU A 21 14.36 7.62 -4.93
CA LEU A 21 15.82 7.72 -4.92
C LEU A 21 16.47 6.44 -4.37
N THR A 22 15.93 5.88 -3.29
CA THR A 22 16.39 4.60 -2.73
C THR A 22 16.28 3.48 -3.75
N ALA A 23 15.14 3.38 -4.43
CA ALA A 23 14.88 2.37 -5.45
C ALA A 23 15.86 2.51 -6.63
N MET A 24 16.06 3.72 -7.14
CA MET A 24 16.97 3.99 -8.27
C MET A 24 18.42 3.66 -7.95
N ILE A 25 18.88 4.04 -6.75
CA ILE A 25 20.24 3.77 -6.30
C ILE A 25 20.42 2.27 -6.11
N ALA A 26 19.54 1.62 -5.33
CA ALA A 26 19.66 0.20 -5.05
C ALA A 26 19.52 -0.67 -6.32
N SER A 27 18.61 -0.32 -7.24
CA SER A 27 18.38 -1.12 -8.45
C SER A 27 19.61 -1.14 -9.36
N LYS A 28 20.46 -0.10 -9.33
CA LYS A 28 21.73 -0.09 -10.06
C LYS A 28 22.70 -1.18 -9.58
N TYR A 29 22.65 -1.55 -8.31
CA TYR A 29 23.59 -2.50 -7.71
C TYR A 29 23.02 -3.91 -7.58
N ILE A 30 21.73 -4.04 -7.28
CA ILE A 30 21.08 -5.34 -6.96
C ILE A 30 19.82 -5.61 -7.77
N ASN A 31 19.55 -4.85 -8.85
CA ASN A 31 18.41 -5.03 -9.74
C ASN A 31 17.07 -5.10 -8.99
N ALA A 32 16.25 -6.12 -9.25
CA ALA A 32 14.93 -6.31 -8.65
C ALA A 32 14.97 -6.54 -7.13
N TRP A 33 16.11 -6.98 -6.57
CA TRP A 33 16.29 -7.08 -5.12
C TRP A 33 16.29 -5.72 -4.41
N ALA A 34 16.32 -4.62 -5.16
CA ALA A 34 16.11 -3.27 -4.65
C ALA A 34 14.78 -3.08 -3.90
N PHE A 35 13.82 -3.99 -4.06
CA PHE A 35 12.60 -3.97 -3.26
C PHE A 35 12.86 -4.05 -1.75
N ILE A 36 13.90 -4.77 -1.31
CA ILE A 36 14.23 -4.90 0.12
C ILE A 36 14.66 -3.55 0.72
N PRO A 37 15.73 -2.88 0.23
CA PRO A 37 16.13 -1.59 0.79
C PRO A 37 15.04 -0.53 0.61
N LEU A 38 14.30 -0.55 -0.51
CA LEU A 38 13.13 0.32 -0.69
C LEU A 38 12.09 0.11 0.42
N ALA A 39 11.68 -1.13 0.67
CA ALA A 39 10.69 -1.45 1.70
C ALA A 39 11.13 -0.97 3.08
N ILE A 40 12.38 -1.25 3.46
CA ILE A 40 12.93 -0.83 4.76
C ILE A 40 12.90 0.70 4.89
N VAL A 41 13.42 1.44 3.89
CA VAL A 41 13.47 2.91 3.95
C VAL A 41 12.06 3.50 3.95
N TYR A 42 11.16 2.96 3.15
CA TYR A 42 9.78 3.43 3.04
C TYR A 42 9.00 3.23 4.34
N TRP A 43 9.05 2.02 4.91
CA TRP A 43 8.41 1.73 6.20
C TRP A 43 9.02 2.55 7.33
N ALA A 44 10.34 2.71 7.37
CA ALA A 44 11.01 3.56 8.36
C ALA A 44 10.57 5.02 8.23
N SER A 45 10.49 5.56 7.01
CA SER A 45 10.04 6.93 6.75
C SER A 45 8.60 7.15 7.24
N ILE A 46 7.72 6.18 6.99
CA ILE A 46 6.35 6.19 7.52
C ILE A 46 6.36 6.19 9.05
N ILE A 47 7.11 5.29 9.69
CA ILE A 47 7.15 5.17 11.16
C ILE A 47 7.67 6.46 11.80
N VAL A 48 8.70 7.08 11.23
CA VAL A 48 9.28 8.36 11.71
C VAL A 48 8.28 9.50 11.63
N VAL A 49 7.46 9.54 10.59
CA VAL A 49 6.44 10.56 10.38
C VAL A 49 5.22 10.33 11.27
N VAL A 50 4.70 9.11 11.26
CA VAL A 50 3.45 8.75 11.95
C VAL A 50 3.65 8.66 13.46
N LYS A 51 4.83 8.23 13.91
CA LYS A 51 5.18 8.01 15.33
C LYS A 51 4.11 7.21 16.07
N PRO A 52 3.83 5.96 15.65
CA PRO A 52 2.68 5.23 16.14
C PRO A 52 2.78 4.96 17.65
N THR A 53 1.75 5.40 18.38
CA THR A 53 1.61 5.14 19.82
C THR A 53 0.61 4.02 20.07
N LYS A 54 0.72 3.35 21.22
CA LYS A 54 -0.23 2.29 21.62
C LYS A 54 -1.68 2.76 21.59
N ASN A 55 -1.96 4.00 22.01
CA ASN A 55 -3.32 4.55 22.01
C ASN A 55 -3.83 4.80 20.60
N MET A 56 -2.99 5.34 19.71
CA MET A 56 -3.35 5.54 18.31
C MET A 56 -3.64 4.20 17.63
N LEU A 57 -2.77 3.20 17.80
CA LEU A 57 -2.98 1.86 17.22
C LEU A 57 -4.25 1.19 17.75
N LYS A 58 -4.53 1.30 19.06
CA LYS A 58 -5.81 0.83 19.63
C LYS A 58 -7.01 1.53 18.97
N SER A 59 -6.92 2.83 18.72
CA SER A 59 -8.00 3.60 18.10
C SER A 59 -8.24 3.17 16.64
N TYR A 60 -7.20 2.81 15.90
CA TYR A 60 -7.30 2.32 14.53
C TYR A 60 -7.78 0.87 14.44
N LEU A 61 -7.46 0.03 15.41
CA LEU A 61 -7.84 -1.40 15.42
C LEU A 61 -9.15 -1.69 16.17
N LYS A 62 -9.84 -0.66 16.65
CA LYS A 62 -11.16 -0.81 17.27
C LYS A 62 -12.16 -1.44 16.29
N LYS A 63 -13.19 -2.10 16.83
CA LYS A 63 -14.31 -2.58 16.01
C LYS A 63 -14.94 -1.40 15.25
N PRO A 64 -15.31 -1.57 13.97
CA PRO A 64 -15.89 -0.50 13.16
C PRO A 64 -17.14 0.05 13.86
N ALA A 65 -17.20 1.36 14.03
CA ALA A 65 -18.26 2.02 14.80
C ALA A 65 -19.64 1.88 14.13
N TYR A 66 -19.68 1.76 12.80
CA TYR A 66 -20.90 1.64 12.01
C TYR A 66 -20.76 0.61 10.89
N ASN A 67 -21.85 -0.14 10.68
CA ASN A 67 -22.16 -0.96 9.52
C ASN A 67 -21.04 -1.90 9.04
N PHE A 68 -20.98 -3.09 9.64
CA PHE A 68 -20.12 -4.20 9.22
C PHE A 68 -20.14 -4.46 7.70
N LYS A 69 -21.28 -4.22 7.03
CA LYS A 69 -21.39 -4.37 5.56
C LYS A 69 -20.45 -3.43 4.82
N ILE A 70 -20.25 -2.19 5.30
CA ILE A 70 -19.28 -1.25 4.71
C ILE A 70 -17.85 -1.76 4.92
N SER A 71 -17.58 -2.41 6.05
CA SER A 71 -16.26 -2.98 6.30
C SER A 71 -15.92 -4.11 5.31
N ILE A 72 -16.89 -4.96 4.96
CA ILE A 72 -16.71 -6.03 3.96
C ILE A 72 -16.38 -5.48 2.57
N VAL A 73 -16.85 -4.27 2.22
CA VAL A 73 -16.51 -3.62 0.93
C VAL A 73 -14.99 -3.48 0.76
N SER A 74 -14.21 -3.40 1.84
CA SER A 74 -12.74 -3.39 1.76
C SER A 74 -12.15 -4.64 1.10
N LEU A 75 -12.88 -5.76 1.08
CA LEU A 75 -12.45 -7.03 0.48
C LEU A 75 -12.66 -7.09 -1.04
N ILE A 76 -13.32 -6.12 -1.67
CA ILE A 76 -13.53 -6.14 -3.13
C ILE A 76 -12.20 -6.27 -3.91
N PRO A 77 -11.12 -5.52 -3.59
CA PRO A 77 -9.84 -5.69 -4.26
C PRO A 77 -9.19 -7.08 -4.05
N VAL A 78 -9.52 -7.78 -2.97
CA VAL A 78 -9.01 -9.14 -2.70
C VAL A 78 -9.49 -10.11 -3.80
N LEU A 79 -10.74 -9.97 -4.24
CA LEU A 79 -11.32 -10.77 -5.33
C LEU A 79 -10.64 -10.49 -6.68
N LEU A 80 -10.15 -9.26 -6.90
CA LEU A 80 -9.39 -8.95 -8.11
C LEU A 80 -8.02 -9.65 -8.09
N CYS A 81 -7.37 -9.69 -6.92
CA CYS A 81 -6.06 -10.31 -6.77
C CYS A 81 -6.11 -11.85 -6.73
N SER A 82 -7.24 -12.47 -6.39
CA SER A 82 -7.33 -13.95 -6.38
C SER A 82 -7.08 -14.57 -7.75
N PHE A 83 -7.43 -13.89 -8.86
CA PHE A 83 -7.10 -14.36 -10.21
C PHE A 83 -5.59 -14.37 -10.45
N SER A 84 -4.89 -13.32 -9.99
CA SER A 84 -3.43 -13.25 -10.05
C SER A 84 -2.78 -14.39 -9.28
N PHE A 85 -3.34 -14.75 -8.12
CA PHE A 85 -2.85 -15.86 -7.31
C PHE A 85 -2.98 -17.20 -8.04
N ILE A 86 -4.17 -17.50 -8.60
CA ILE A 86 -4.44 -18.76 -9.30
C ILE A 86 -3.45 -18.96 -10.45
N TRP A 87 -3.16 -17.91 -11.22
CA TRP A 87 -2.21 -17.99 -12.33
C TRP A 87 -0.75 -18.09 -11.89
N GLY A 88 -0.42 -17.47 -10.76
CA GLY A 88 0.94 -17.39 -10.26
C GLY A 88 1.34 -18.46 -9.24
N ILE A 89 0.42 -19.28 -8.75
CA ILE A 89 0.68 -20.25 -7.67
C ILE A 89 1.83 -21.22 -8.01
N LYS A 90 1.99 -21.57 -9.29
CA LYS A 90 3.07 -22.42 -9.79
C LYS A 90 4.47 -21.85 -9.60
N TYR A 91 4.61 -20.56 -9.32
CA TYR A 91 5.92 -19.92 -9.07
C TYR A 91 6.32 -19.97 -7.58
N ILE A 92 5.43 -20.43 -6.69
CA ILE A 92 5.71 -20.57 -5.26
C ILE A 92 6.46 -21.87 -5.02
N GLU A 93 7.79 -21.82 -5.16
CA GLU A 93 8.63 -23.01 -5.00
C GLU A 93 9.74 -22.80 -3.96
N THR A 94 10.07 -21.55 -3.62
CA THR A 94 11.23 -21.21 -2.77
C THR A 94 10.81 -20.81 -1.35
N PRO A 95 11.16 -21.59 -0.30
CA PRO A 95 10.75 -21.30 1.09
C PRO A 95 11.18 -19.92 1.61
N SER A 96 12.39 -19.45 1.24
CA SER A 96 12.88 -18.13 1.67
C SER A 96 12.02 -16.99 1.11
N LEU A 97 11.54 -17.11 -0.14
CA LEU A 97 10.64 -16.12 -0.74
C LEU A 97 9.26 -16.12 -0.09
N ILE A 98 8.77 -17.28 0.35
CA ILE A 98 7.52 -17.38 1.12
C ILE A 98 7.63 -16.61 2.44
N ILE A 99 8.74 -16.79 3.17
CA ILE A 99 8.99 -16.08 4.42
C ILE A 99 9.03 -14.56 4.15
N MET A 100 9.79 -14.13 3.15
CA MET A 100 9.88 -12.72 2.77
C MET A 100 8.52 -12.14 2.36
N TRP A 101 7.72 -12.91 1.64
CA TRP A 101 6.39 -12.52 1.19
C TRP A 101 5.40 -12.32 2.32
N ILE A 102 5.38 -13.23 3.30
CA ILE A 102 4.54 -13.08 4.50
C ILE A 102 5.00 -11.87 5.32
N ILE A 103 6.31 -11.71 5.55
CA ILE A 103 6.86 -10.56 6.28
C ILE A 103 6.49 -9.26 5.57
N PHE A 104 6.68 -9.20 4.25
CA PHE A 104 6.32 -8.05 3.44
C PHE A 104 4.83 -7.74 3.57
N ALA A 105 3.94 -8.71 3.32
CA ALA A 105 2.50 -8.50 3.37
C ALA A 105 2.03 -7.99 4.74
N VAL A 106 2.59 -8.50 5.85
CA VAL A 106 2.23 -8.05 7.21
C VAL A 106 2.69 -6.62 7.47
N ILE A 107 3.97 -6.33 7.22
CA ILE A 107 4.55 -5.03 7.56
C ILE A 107 4.02 -3.95 6.61
N ASN A 108 3.95 -4.25 5.31
CA ASN A 108 3.49 -3.32 4.28
C ASN A 108 2.05 -2.91 4.52
N SER A 109 1.12 -3.88 4.60
CA SER A 109 -0.30 -3.60 4.83
C SER A 109 -0.53 -2.78 6.09
N PHE A 110 0.20 -3.06 7.18
CA PHE A 110 0.05 -2.31 8.41
C PHE A 110 0.58 -0.88 8.26
N THR A 111 1.81 -0.72 7.79
CA THR A 111 2.49 0.59 7.69
C THR A 111 1.83 1.52 6.67
N GLU A 112 1.44 1.00 5.51
CA GLU A 112 0.76 1.79 4.50
C GLU A 112 -0.62 2.25 4.96
N GLU A 113 -1.43 1.38 5.58
CA GLU A 113 -2.77 1.77 6.03
C GLU A 113 -2.74 2.79 7.17
N ILE A 114 -1.82 2.66 8.14
CA ILE A 114 -1.69 3.67 9.20
C ILE A 114 -1.27 5.02 8.64
N PHE A 115 -0.52 5.06 7.55
CA PHE A 115 -0.08 6.30 6.93
C PHE A 115 -1.15 6.90 6.01
N TRP A 116 -1.51 6.17 4.95
CA TRP A 116 -2.37 6.67 3.89
C TRP A 116 -3.80 6.93 4.37
N ARG A 117 -4.36 6.01 5.16
CA ARG A 117 -5.74 6.10 5.64
C ARG A 117 -5.78 6.72 7.02
N GLY A 118 -5.00 6.22 7.97
CA GLY A 118 -4.97 6.78 9.32
C GLY A 118 -4.47 8.22 9.34
N TYR A 119 -3.16 8.40 9.19
CA TYR A 119 -2.48 9.66 9.42
C TYR A 119 -2.92 10.76 8.46
N LEU A 120 -2.87 10.54 7.14
CA LEU A 120 -3.17 11.60 6.18
C LEU A 120 -4.64 12.04 6.22
N ILE A 121 -5.61 11.12 6.25
CA ILE A 121 -7.04 11.48 6.25
C ILE A 121 -7.44 12.15 7.57
N ASP A 122 -6.85 11.78 8.70
CA ASP A 122 -7.17 12.41 9.98
C ASP A 122 -6.50 13.79 10.15
N ASN A 123 -5.30 14.01 9.59
CA ASN A 123 -4.55 15.26 9.79
C ASN A 123 -4.80 16.33 8.72
N LEU A 124 -5.31 15.98 7.53
CA LEU A 124 -5.77 16.97 6.55
C LEU A 124 -7.08 17.61 7.02
N THR A 125 -7.28 18.92 6.87
CA THR A 125 -8.54 19.59 7.26
C THR A 125 -9.52 19.81 6.10
N TRP A 126 -9.25 19.20 4.94
CA TRP A 126 -10.09 19.31 3.74
C TRP A 126 -11.43 18.55 3.86
N LYS A 127 -12.34 18.77 2.90
CA LYS A 127 -13.57 17.98 2.79
C LYS A 127 -13.24 16.49 2.65
N PRO A 128 -14.01 15.56 3.25
CA PRO A 128 -13.72 14.13 3.22
C PRO A 128 -13.42 13.54 1.84
N SER A 129 -14.22 13.89 0.83
CA SER A 129 -14.03 13.43 -0.54
C SER A 129 -12.68 13.85 -1.10
N ILE A 130 -12.26 15.09 -0.85
CA ILE A 130 -10.97 15.62 -1.29
C ILE A 130 -9.82 14.85 -0.62
N LYS A 131 -9.92 14.55 0.68
CA LYS A 131 -8.89 13.74 1.37
C LYS A 131 -8.74 12.37 0.73
N VAL A 132 -9.86 11.67 0.49
CA VAL A 132 -9.86 10.32 -0.12
C VAL A 132 -9.29 10.34 -1.53
N ILE A 133 -9.71 11.30 -2.36
CA ILE A 133 -9.20 11.45 -3.73
C ILE A 133 -7.69 11.75 -3.70
N TYR A 134 -7.27 12.69 -2.86
CA TYR A 134 -5.86 13.06 -2.72
C TYR A 134 -4.98 11.89 -2.31
N THR A 135 -5.34 11.20 -1.22
CA THR A 135 -4.57 10.04 -0.73
C THR A 135 -4.58 8.91 -1.75
N THR A 136 -5.68 8.71 -2.48
CA THR A 136 -5.76 7.72 -3.56
C THR A 136 -4.77 8.04 -4.67
N ILE A 137 -4.77 9.28 -5.18
CA ILE A 137 -3.88 9.67 -6.29
C ILE A 137 -2.42 9.45 -5.90
N LEU A 138 -2.02 9.92 -4.71
CA LEU A 138 -0.63 9.77 -4.27
C LEU A 138 -0.26 8.33 -3.93
N PHE A 139 -1.17 7.55 -3.35
CA PHE A 139 -0.98 6.11 -3.15
C PHE A 139 -0.80 5.39 -4.49
N SER A 140 -1.64 5.67 -5.48
CA SER A 140 -1.52 5.03 -6.80
C SER A 140 -0.25 5.48 -7.54
N LEU A 141 0.18 6.73 -7.40
CA LEU A 141 1.41 7.24 -8.00
C LEU A 141 2.67 6.75 -7.29
N SER A 142 2.64 6.53 -5.97
CA SER A 142 3.80 6.02 -5.22
C SER A 142 4.29 4.68 -5.78
N HIS A 143 3.37 3.85 -6.26
CA HIS A 143 3.68 2.52 -6.76
C HIS A 143 4.60 2.52 -7.98
N PRO A 144 4.23 3.11 -9.13
CA PRO A 144 5.13 3.16 -10.28
C PRO A 144 6.38 4.01 -10.00
N LEU A 145 6.28 5.04 -9.16
CA LEU A 145 7.41 5.92 -8.83
C LEU A 145 8.45 5.26 -7.92
N MET A 146 8.06 4.28 -7.12
CA MET A 146 8.96 3.58 -6.19
C MET A 146 9.20 2.13 -6.63
N TRP A 147 8.19 1.27 -6.51
CA TRP A 147 8.28 -0.16 -6.84
C TRP A 147 8.42 -0.40 -8.35
N GLY A 148 7.80 0.46 -9.17
CA GLY A 148 7.90 0.41 -10.64
C GLY A 148 9.29 0.76 -11.19
N VAL A 149 10.22 1.26 -10.35
CA VAL A 149 11.62 1.50 -10.76
C VAL A 149 12.31 0.19 -11.17
N PHE A 150 11.99 -0.92 -10.50
CA PHE A 150 12.58 -2.23 -10.79
C PHE A 150 11.55 -3.32 -11.15
N SER A 151 10.26 -3.12 -10.88
CA SER A 151 9.21 -4.09 -11.24
C SER A 151 8.49 -3.72 -12.54
N ILE A 152 8.51 -4.63 -13.50
CA ILE A 152 7.85 -4.49 -14.81
C ILE A 152 6.33 -4.38 -14.63
N THR A 153 5.75 -5.28 -13.82
CA THR A 153 4.31 -5.29 -13.56
C THR A 153 3.85 -4.01 -12.89
N ILE A 154 4.54 -3.54 -11.84
CA ILE A 154 4.11 -2.35 -11.11
C ILE A 154 4.22 -1.07 -11.96
N ARG A 155 5.14 -1.03 -12.93
CA ARG A 155 5.23 0.06 -13.91
C ARG A 155 4.11 0.04 -14.94
N SER A 156 3.48 -1.10 -15.18
CA SER A 156 2.49 -1.26 -16.23
C SER A 156 1.23 -0.44 -15.95
N TYR A 157 0.65 0.14 -17.01
CA TYR A 157 -0.61 0.89 -16.94
C TYR A 157 -1.77 0.02 -16.41
N ILE A 158 -1.69 -1.30 -16.55
CA ILE A 158 -2.71 -2.23 -16.04
C ILE A 158 -2.84 -2.16 -14.51
N MET A 159 -1.79 -1.74 -13.81
CA MET A 159 -1.81 -1.60 -12.34
C MET A 159 -2.51 -0.32 -11.88
N VAL A 160 -2.74 0.66 -12.76
CA VAL A 160 -3.39 1.92 -12.39
C VAL A 160 -4.80 1.67 -11.85
N LEU A 161 -5.61 0.87 -12.55
CA LEU A 161 -7.00 0.64 -12.16
C LEU A 161 -7.13 -0.12 -10.82
N PRO A 162 -6.41 -1.24 -10.57
CA PRO A 162 -6.39 -1.89 -9.26
C PRO A 162 -5.98 -0.94 -8.14
N LEU A 163 -4.92 -0.15 -8.33
CA LEU A 163 -4.40 0.76 -7.30
C LEU A 163 -5.37 1.90 -6.98
N LEU A 164 -6.01 2.49 -8.00
CA LEU A 164 -7.04 3.51 -7.80
C LEU A 164 -8.25 2.91 -7.08
N THR A 165 -8.65 1.69 -7.44
CA THR A 165 -9.77 0.98 -6.82
C THR A 165 -9.50 0.73 -5.33
N MET A 166 -8.32 0.22 -4.99
CA MET A 166 -7.87 0.02 -3.60
C MET A 166 -7.81 1.35 -2.83
N GLY A 167 -7.23 2.39 -3.44
CA GLY A 167 -7.19 3.76 -2.92
C GLY A 167 -8.56 4.27 -2.49
N LEU A 168 -9.49 4.30 -3.44
CA LEU A 168 -10.85 4.81 -3.24
C LEU A 168 -11.63 3.98 -2.23
N ILE A 169 -11.62 2.65 -2.36
CA ILE A 169 -12.39 1.76 -1.50
C ILE A 169 -11.89 1.85 -0.06
N TRP A 170 -10.59 1.67 0.20
CA TRP A 170 -10.07 1.67 1.56
C TRP A 170 -10.14 3.07 2.19
N GLY A 171 -9.94 4.14 1.40
CA GLY A 171 -10.15 5.52 1.85
C GLY A 171 -11.61 5.79 2.26
N TYR A 172 -12.57 5.33 1.45
CA TYR A 172 -14.00 5.43 1.76
C TYR A 172 -14.38 4.62 3.00
N VAL A 173 -13.96 3.36 3.08
CA VAL A 173 -14.23 2.47 4.22
C VAL A 173 -13.66 3.06 5.51
N TYR A 174 -12.40 3.54 5.49
CA TYR A 174 -11.82 4.18 6.66
C TYR A 174 -12.58 5.44 7.06
N HIS A 175 -12.93 6.30 6.09
CA HIS A 175 -13.67 7.53 6.37
C HIS A 175 -15.02 7.25 7.07
N LYS A 176 -15.74 6.21 6.64
CA LYS A 176 -17.05 5.82 7.20
C LYS A 176 -16.96 5.07 8.53
N THR A 177 -15.96 4.20 8.70
CA THR A 177 -15.90 3.29 9.85
C THR A 177 -14.97 3.75 10.96
N LYS A 178 -14.02 4.65 10.63
CA LYS A 178 -12.92 5.08 11.51
C LYS A 178 -12.16 3.91 12.14
N SER A 179 -12.02 2.83 11.39
CA SER A 179 -11.28 1.62 11.75
C SER A 179 -10.45 1.18 10.55
N LEU A 180 -9.18 0.88 10.78
CA LEU A 180 -8.27 0.32 9.78
C LEU A 180 -8.30 -1.21 9.76
N ARG A 181 -8.97 -1.87 10.72
CA ARG A 181 -8.89 -3.33 10.90
C ARG A 181 -9.19 -4.10 9.61
N TRP A 182 -10.24 -3.70 8.89
CA TRP A 182 -10.63 -4.36 7.64
C TRP A 182 -9.79 -3.90 6.44
N CYS A 183 -9.35 -2.64 6.40
CA CYS A 183 -8.43 -2.17 5.36
C CYS A 183 -7.08 -2.89 5.45
N ILE A 184 -6.50 -3.04 6.65
CA ILE A 184 -5.24 -3.77 6.89
C ILE A 184 -5.40 -5.24 6.48
N LEU A 185 -6.50 -5.89 6.89
CA LEU A 185 -6.75 -7.28 6.50
C LEU A 185 -6.88 -7.43 4.98
N ALA A 186 -7.65 -6.55 4.33
CA ALA A 186 -7.81 -6.59 2.89
C ALA A 186 -6.50 -6.34 2.15
N HIS A 187 -5.70 -5.37 2.60
CA HIS A 187 -4.40 -5.06 2.02
C HIS A 187 -3.42 -6.22 2.20
N PHE A 188 -3.35 -6.80 3.41
CA PHE A 188 -2.57 -8.02 3.65
C PHE A 188 -2.94 -9.14 2.68
N LEU A 189 -4.24 -9.39 2.49
CA LEU A 189 -4.70 -10.41 1.54
C LEU A 189 -4.40 -10.03 0.08
N VAL A 190 -4.44 -8.75 -0.29
CA VAL A 190 -4.03 -8.27 -1.61
C VAL A 190 -2.55 -8.54 -1.83
N ASP A 191 -1.68 -8.21 -0.88
CA ASP A 191 -0.22 -8.43 -0.95
C ASP A 191 0.14 -9.92 -1.00
N LEU A 192 -0.68 -10.76 -0.37
CA LEU A 192 -0.60 -12.19 -0.58
C LEU A 192 -1.05 -12.54 -2.00
N LEU A 193 -2.33 -12.37 -2.32
CA LEU A 193 -2.90 -12.89 -3.57
C LEU A 193 -2.29 -12.29 -4.85
N ASN A 194 -1.68 -11.11 -4.79
CA ASN A 194 -0.95 -10.55 -5.93
C ASN A 194 0.47 -11.13 -6.13
N LEU A 195 0.96 -11.95 -5.18
CA LEU A 195 2.32 -12.50 -5.15
C LEU A 195 3.40 -11.41 -5.15
N SER A 196 3.20 -10.37 -4.34
CA SER A 196 3.98 -9.12 -4.30
C SER A 196 5.49 -9.33 -4.44
N VAL A 197 6.10 -10.24 -3.67
CA VAL A 197 7.54 -10.51 -3.76
C VAL A 197 7.97 -11.08 -5.12
N TRP A 198 7.21 -12.01 -5.70
CA TRP A 198 7.51 -12.52 -7.05
C TRP A 198 7.31 -11.46 -8.13
N VAL A 199 6.31 -10.59 -7.96
CA VAL A 199 6.05 -9.45 -8.84
C VAL A 199 7.18 -8.42 -8.75
N PHE A 200 7.68 -8.14 -7.55
CA PHE A 200 8.83 -7.24 -7.37
C PHE A 200 10.10 -7.80 -7.98
N LEU A 201 10.32 -9.11 -7.81
CA LEU A 201 11.47 -9.82 -8.38
C LEU A 201 11.34 -10.10 -9.88
N ASN A 202 10.23 -9.73 -10.51
CA ASN A 202 9.89 -10.03 -11.91
C ASN A 202 9.89 -11.54 -12.24
N ILE A 203 9.75 -12.41 -11.24
CA ILE A 203 9.65 -13.87 -11.42
C ILE A 203 8.25 -14.21 -11.97
N TYR A 204 7.24 -13.47 -11.51
CA TYR A 204 5.88 -13.57 -12.00
C TYR A 204 5.41 -12.23 -12.54
N ILE A 205 5.00 -12.22 -13.80
CA ILE A 205 4.35 -11.08 -14.45
C ILE A 205 2.92 -11.56 -14.74
N PRO A 206 1.89 -11.08 -14.02
CA PRO A 206 0.50 -11.43 -14.28
C PRO A 206 0.18 -11.21 -15.76
N PRO A 207 -0.61 -12.10 -16.38
CA PRO A 207 -0.87 -12.05 -17.81
C PRO A 207 -1.42 -10.68 -18.18
N VAL A 208 -0.63 -9.97 -18.97
CA VAL A 208 -1.10 -8.81 -19.71
C VAL A 208 -2.09 -9.38 -20.72
N ILE A 209 -3.34 -8.91 -20.70
CA ILE A 209 -4.23 -9.14 -21.83
C ILE A 209 -3.49 -8.54 -23.03
N LYS A 210 -2.90 -9.42 -23.86
CA LYS A 210 -2.27 -9.03 -25.12
C LYS A 210 -3.37 -8.67 -26.12
#